data_AF-C0N2A3-F1
#
_entry.id   AF-C0N2A3-F1
#
_cell.length_a   1.000
_cell.length_b   1.000
_cell.length_c   1.000
_cell.angle_alpha   90.00
_cell.angle_beta   90.00
_cell.angle_gamma   90.00
#
_symmetry.space_group_name_H-M   'P 1'
#
loop_
_entity.id
_entity.type
_entity.pdbx_description
1 polymer ?
#
loop_
_entity_poly.entity_id
_entity_poly.type
_entity_poly.pdbx_seq_one_letter_code
_entity_poly.pdbx_strand_id
1 'polypeptide(L)'
;MFGLSVIKHKRILKQAFSDCFFPVTDDLGNVPVSMQTSKAITASIIGVCRGYGESRIPHEPDFELIVDAVFEEIFRRESVQVQTLTESWLHASDDEFMKYYYQAKHKAKRSGDLKWLQKLALASFKPAQTVAFPL
;
A
#
# COMPACT_ATOMS: atom_id res chain seq x y z
N MET A 1 17.21 -3.97 -21.74
CA MET A 1 15.76 -3.64 -21.69
C MET A 1 15.33 -3.42 -20.23
N PHE A 2 15.80 -2.35 -19.59
CA PHE A 2 15.63 -2.18 -18.14
C PHE A 2 14.24 -1.63 -17.72
N GLY A 3 13.53 -0.92 -18.59
CA GLY A 3 12.21 -0.35 -18.25
C GLY A 3 11.02 -1.31 -18.28
N LEU A 4 11.10 -2.42 -19.03
CA LEU A 4 9.97 -3.36 -19.19
C LEU A 4 9.71 -4.20 -17.92
N SER A 5 10.75 -4.50 -17.12
CA SER A 5 10.59 -5.25 -15.87
C SER A 5 9.85 -4.43 -14.81
N VAL A 6 10.20 -3.15 -14.67
CA VAL A 6 9.57 -2.23 -13.71
C VAL A 6 8.08 -2.09 -13.98
N ILE A 7 7.69 -1.88 -15.25
CA ILE A 7 6.28 -1.77 -15.66
C ILE A 7 5.49 -3.02 -15.27
N LYS A 8 6.06 -4.21 -15.47
CA LYS A 8 5.43 -5.48 -15.07
C LYS A 8 5.20 -5.53 -13.56
N HIS A 9 6.20 -5.18 -12.76
CA HIS A 9 6.11 -5.23 -11.30
C HIS A 9 5.13 -4.18 -10.75
N LYS A 10 5.13 -2.95 -11.31
CA LYS A 10 4.12 -1.92 -11.02
C LYS A 10 2.72 -2.49 -11.21
N ARG A 11 2.42 -3.04 -12.39
CA ARG A 11 1.09 -3.57 -12.69
C ARG A 11 0.63 -4.66 -11.72
N ILE A 12 1.52 -5.60 -11.39
CA ILE A 12 1.21 -6.70 -10.47
C ILE A 12 0.86 -6.16 -9.08
N LEU A 13 1.69 -5.29 -8.52
CA LEU A 13 1.47 -4.78 -7.17
C LEU A 13 0.26 -3.84 -7.10
N LYS A 14 0.09 -2.95 -8.08
CA LYS A 14 -1.10 -2.10 -8.19
C LYS A 14 -2.38 -2.93 -8.17
N GLN A 15 -2.46 -3.96 -9.01
CA GLN A 15 -3.65 -4.83 -9.05
C GLN A 15 -3.86 -5.55 -7.72
N ALA A 16 -2.79 -6.14 -7.15
CA ALA A 16 -2.91 -6.87 -5.88
C ALA A 16 -3.43 -5.99 -4.75
N PHE A 17 -2.97 -4.74 -4.64
CA PHE A 17 -3.46 -3.80 -3.63
C PHE A 17 -4.86 -3.26 -3.94
N SER A 18 -5.17 -3.00 -5.20
CA SER A 18 -6.52 -2.61 -5.62
C SER A 18 -7.53 -3.70 -5.23
N ASP A 19 -7.26 -4.96 -5.56
CA ASP A 19 -8.10 -6.11 -5.18
C ASP A 19 -8.17 -6.28 -3.65
N CYS A 20 -7.06 -6.05 -2.95
CA CYS A 20 -6.98 -6.14 -1.49
C CYS A 20 -7.92 -5.13 -0.81
N PHE A 21 -7.94 -3.88 -1.28
CA PHE A 21 -8.69 -2.79 -0.64
C PHE A 21 -10.05 -2.51 -1.28
N PHE A 22 -10.37 -3.11 -2.42
CA PHE A 22 -11.69 -2.98 -3.06
C PHE A 22 -12.89 -3.16 -2.09
N PRO A 23 -12.88 -4.10 -1.13
CA PRO A 23 -14.02 -4.25 -0.21
C PRO A 23 -14.22 -3.10 0.78
N VAL A 24 -13.24 -2.21 0.96
CA VAL A 24 -13.34 -1.05 1.86
C VAL A 24 -13.50 0.27 1.12
N THR A 25 -13.36 0.28 -0.21
CA THR A 25 -13.53 1.49 -1.01
C THR A 25 -14.99 1.89 -1.18
N ASP A 26 -15.24 3.18 -1.37
CA ASP A 26 -16.56 3.71 -1.77
C ASP A 26 -16.85 3.43 -3.26
N ASP A 27 -18.02 3.87 -3.72
CA ASP A 27 -18.46 3.74 -5.13
C ASP A 27 -17.56 4.50 -6.12
N LEU A 28 -16.79 5.48 -5.64
CA LEU A 28 -15.84 6.24 -6.43
C LEU A 28 -14.45 5.59 -6.41
N GLY A 29 -14.27 4.50 -5.65
CA GLY A 29 -13.03 3.76 -5.48
C GLY A 29 -12.03 4.44 -4.53
N ASN A 30 -12.49 5.29 -3.61
CA ASN A 30 -11.65 5.88 -2.57
C ASN A 30 -11.66 5.02 -1.32
N VAL A 31 -10.49 4.84 -0.71
CA VAL A 31 -10.37 4.22 0.61
C VAL A 31 -10.83 5.17 1.73
N PRO A 32 -11.23 4.65 2.91
CA PRO A 32 -11.56 5.46 4.07
C PRO A 32 -10.44 6.44 4.43
N VAL A 33 -10.79 7.69 4.74
CA VAL A 33 -9.82 8.74 5.09
C VAL A 33 -8.92 8.32 6.26
N SER A 34 -9.44 7.57 7.23
CA SER A 34 -8.65 7.03 8.35
C SER A 34 -7.55 6.05 7.95
N MET A 35 -7.59 5.47 6.74
CA MET A 35 -6.49 4.64 6.23
C MET A 35 -5.24 5.46 5.90
N GLN A 36 -5.41 6.75 5.56
CA GLN A 36 -4.32 7.66 5.16
C GLN A 36 -3.32 7.91 6.29
N THR A 37 -3.76 7.80 7.54
CA THR A 37 -2.92 7.97 8.74
C THR A 37 -2.68 6.66 9.49
N SER A 38 -3.05 5.51 8.89
CA SER A 38 -2.87 4.22 9.52
C SER A 38 -1.46 3.68 9.28
N LYS A 39 -0.62 3.73 10.32
CA LYS A 39 0.71 3.08 10.33
C LYS A 39 0.63 1.61 9.92
N ALA A 40 -0.38 0.89 10.40
CA ALA A 40 -0.54 -0.53 10.08
C ALA A 40 -0.72 -0.77 8.57
N ILE A 41 -1.52 0.05 7.89
CA ILE A 41 -1.76 -0.06 6.45
C ILE A 41 -0.55 0.43 5.66
N THR A 42 -0.07 1.64 5.92
CA THR A 42 1.01 2.23 5.10
C THR A 42 2.33 1.50 5.28
N ALA A 43 2.67 1.06 6.50
CA ALA A 43 3.81 0.18 6.74
C ALA A 43 3.66 -1.15 6.02
N SER A 44 2.45 -1.73 6.02
CA SER A 44 2.19 -2.99 5.32
C SER A 44 2.35 -2.87 3.81
N ILE A 45 1.96 -1.74 3.23
CA ILE A 45 2.15 -1.47 1.80
C ILE A 45 3.64 -1.49 1.44
N ILE A 46 4.46 -0.69 2.13
CA ILE A 46 5.91 -0.65 1.86
C ILE A 46 6.54 -2.02 2.16
N GLY A 47 6.16 -2.65 3.27
CA GLY A 47 6.66 -3.96 3.66
C GLY A 47 6.38 -5.01 2.58
N VAL A 48 5.16 -5.10 2.07
CA VAL A 48 4.79 -6.01 0.97
C VAL A 48 5.59 -5.71 -0.28
N CYS A 49 5.68 -4.44 -0.71
CA CYS A 49 6.49 -4.05 -1.86
C CYS A 49 7.94 -4.53 -1.68
N ARG A 50 8.52 -4.33 -0.49
CA ARG A 50 9.91 -4.71 -0.21
C ARG A 50 10.08 -6.23 -0.21
N GLY A 51 9.17 -6.97 0.42
CA GLY A 51 9.20 -8.43 0.46
C GLY A 51 9.04 -9.08 -0.93
N TYR A 52 8.21 -8.48 -1.78
CA TYR A 52 8.07 -8.88 -3.18
C TYR A 52 9.31 -8.53 -4.01
N GLY A 53 9.84 -7.32 -3.82
CA GLY A 53 10.91 -6.74 -4.65
C GLY A 53 12.31 -7.24 -4.35
N GLU A 54 12.59 -7.74 -3.15
CA GLU A 54 13.95 -8.12 -2.68
C GLU A 54 14.71 -9.07 -3.62
N SER A 55 14.02 -9.91 -4.40
CA SER A 55 14.63 -10.83 -5.38
C SER A 55 14.29 -10.50 -6.84
N ARG A 56 13.54 -9.44 -7.10
CA ARG A 56 12.93 -9.13 -8.41
C ARG A 56 13.30 -7.75 -8.93
N ILE A 57 13.61 -6.83 -8.02
CA ILE A 57 13.85 -5.41 -8.30
C ILE A 57 15.17 -5.07 -7.60
N PRO A 58 16.32 -5.27 -8.27
CA PRO A 58 17.64 -5.11 -7.65
C PRO A 58 18.07 -3.64 -7.50
N HIS A 59 17.41 -2.71 -8.20
CA HIS A 59 17.73 -1.28 -8.17
C HIS A 59 16.74 -0.52 -7.28
N GLU A 60 17.28 0.23 -6.31
CA GLU A 60 16.47 0.99 -5.36
C GLU A 60 15.55 2.06 -6.01
N PRO A 61 15.98 2.82 -7.05
CA PRO A 61 15.09 3.77 -7.71
C PRO A 61 13.88 3.09 -8.38
N ASP A 62 14.05 1.88 -8.91
CA ASP A 62 12.94 1.12 -9.50
C ASP A 62 11.94 0.67 -8.42
N PHE A 63 12.44 0.41 -7.21
CA PHE A 63 11.63 0.07 -6.05
C PHE A 63 10.79 1.28 -5.59
N GLU A 64 11.40 2.46 -5.46
CA GLU A 64 10.71 3.70 -5.10
C GLU A 64 9.58 4.00 -6.09
N LEU A 65 9.88 3.94 -7.40
CA LEU A 65 8.89 4.12 -8.46
C LEU A 65 7.69 3.15 -8.39
N ILE A 66 7.89 1.96 -7.82
CA ILE A 66 6.83 0.97 -7.62
C ILE A 66 6.01 1.29 -6.38
N VAL A 67 6.66 1.69 -5.28
CA VAL A 67 5.97 2.18 -4.09
C VAL A 67 5.09 3.37 -4.45
N ASP A 68 5.61 4.32 -5.21
CA ASP A 68 4.86 5.49 -5.67
C ASP A 68 3.58 5.09 -6.39
N ALA A 69 3.72 4.23 -7.40
CA ALA A 69 2.61 3.76 -8.21
C ALA A 69 1.53 3.01 -7.40
N VAL A 70 1.92 2.33 -6.33
CA VAL A 70 0.99 1.64 -5.42
C VAL A 70 0.25 2.63 -4.53
N PHE A 71 0.95 3.60 -3.95
CA PHE A 71 0.31 4.64 -3.13
C PHE A 71 -0.61 5.53 -3.97
N GLU A 72 -0.24 5.87 -5.20
CA GLU A 72 -1.11 6.56 -6.16
C GLU A 72 -2.37 5.76 -6.48
N GLU A 73 -2.26 4.44 -6.64
CA GLU A 73 -3.44 3.59 -6.89
C GLU A 73 -4.42 3.62 -5.72
N ILE A 74 -3.91 3.55 -4.49
CA ILE A 74 -4.72 3.39 -3.28
C ILE A 74 -5.27 4.73 -2.79
N PHE A 75 -4.41 5.74 -2.68
CA PHE A 75 -4.72 7.02 -2.05
C PHE A 75 -4.96 8.15 -3.05
N ARG A 76 -4.70 7.90 -4.35
CA ARG A 76 -5.02 8.81 -5.45
C ARG A 76 -4.46 10.21 -5.22
N ARG A 77 -5.34 11.21 -5.07
CA ARG A 77 -4.96 12.62 -4.87
C ARG A 77 -4.15 12.84 -3.60
N GLU A 78 -4.38 12.02 -2.58
CA GLU A 78 -3.72 12.15 -1.27
C GLU A 78 -2.42 11.33 -1.19
N SER A 79 -1.99 10.67 -2.27
CA SER A 79 -0.84 9.75 -2.26
C SER A 79 0.44 10.41 -1.75
N VAL A 80 0.75 11.61 -2.24
CA VAL A 80 1.97 12.35 -1.86
C VAL A 80 1.96 12.66 -0.36
N GLN A 81 0.85 13.16 0.17
CA GLN A 81 0.73 13.49 1.60
C GLN A 81 0.91 12.22 2.46
N VAL A 82 0.26 11.13 2.07
CA VAL A 82 0.32 9.86 2.79
C VAL A 82 1.72 9.26 2.72
N GLN A 83 2.40 9.32 1.58
CA GLN A 83 3.79 8.89 1.43
C GLN A 83 4.72 9.69 2.32
N THR A 84 4.65 11.03 2.30
CA THR A 84 5.51 11.89 3.14
C THR A 84 5.35 11.56 4.63
N LEU A 85 4.11 11.34 5.09
CA LEU A 85 3.86 10.92 6.47
C LEU A 85 4.45 9.53 6.76
N THR A 86 4.26 8.60 5.83
CA THR A 86 4.76 7.22 5.93
C THR A 86 6.28 7.16 5.98
N GLU A 87 6.96 7.94 5.13
CA GLU A 87 8.40 8.10 5.11
C GLU A 87 8.92 8.70 6.42
N SER A 88 8.20 9.66 7.00
CA SER A 88 8.58 10.23 8.29
C SER A 88 8.63 9.16 9.40
N TRP A 89 7.67 8.22 9.42
CA TRP A 89 7.67 7.11 10.37
C TRP A 89 8.78 6.10 10.08
N LEU A 90 9.04 5.81 8.81
CA LEU A 90 10.13 4.93 8.40
C LEU A 90 11.49 5.50 8.81
N HIS A 91 11.74 6.79 8.55
CA HIS A 91 12.97 7.47 8.93
C HIS A 91 13.14 7.58 10.44
N ALA A 92 12.06 7.83 11.17
CA ALA A 92 12.06 7.85 12.63
C ALA A 92 12.21 6.46 13.26
N SER A 93 12.15 5.38 12.47
CA SER A 93 12.13 4.00 12.96
C SER A 93 11.04 3.77 14.02
N ASP A 94 9.85 4.35 13.80
CA ASP A 94 8.72 4.25 14.74
C ASP A 94 8.39 2.78 15.04
N ASP A 95 8.37 2.41 16.32
CA ASP A 95 8.30 1.00 16.74
C ASP A 95 7.05 0.28 16.21
N GLU A 96 5.90 0.96 16.28
CA GLU A 96 4.64 0.42 15.79
C GLU A 96 4.68 0.24 14.27
N PHE A 97 5.18 1.25 13.56
CA PHE A 97 5.36 1.22 12.12
C PHE A 97 6.28 0.07 11.70
N MET A 98 7.47 -0.04 12.30
CA MET A 98 8.46 -1.04 11.96
C MET A 98 7.97 -2.46 12.23
N LYS A 99 7.18 -2.67 13.28
CA LYS A 99 6.51 -3.95 13.56
C LYS A 99 5.65 -4.40 12.38
N TYR A 100 4.76 -3.54 11.89
CA TYR A 100 3.89 -3.88 10.76
C TYR A 100 4.67 -4.02 9.46
N TYR A 101 5.65 -3.15 9.22
CA TYR A 101 6.53 -3.20 8.06
C TYR A 101 7.22 -4.57 7.94
N TYR A 102 7.90 -5.03 8.99
CA TYR A 102 8.62 -6.31 8.95
C TYR A 102 7.67 -7.51 8.88
N GLN A 103 6.52 -7.45 9.56
CA GLN A 103 5.51 -8.49 9.46
C GLN A 103 5.01 -8.64 8.02
N ALA A 104 4.70 -7.53 7.36
CA ALA A 104 4.24 -7.49 5.98
C ALA A 104 5.31 -7.95 5.00
N LYS A 105 6.55 -7.46 5.16
CA LYS A 105 7.72 -7.88 4.36
C LYS A 105 7.92 -9.39 4.41
N HIS A 106 7.88 -9.97 5.60
CA HIS A 106 8.09 -11.40 5.77
C HIS A 106 6.94 -12.24 5.18
N LYS A 107 5.68 -11.78 5.31
CA LYS A 107 4.52 -12.45 4.70
C LYS A 107 4.59 -12.43 3.17
N ALA A 108 4.89 -11.27 2.57
CA ALA A 108 4.99 -11.10 1.13
C ALA A 108 6.10 -11.95 0.50
N LYS A 109 7.21 -12.16 1.23
CA LYS A 109 8.30 -13.05 0.80
C LYS A 109 7.86 -14.51 0.70
N ARG A 110 6.91 -14.94 1.55
CA ARG A 110 6.39 -16.32 1.58
C ARG A 110 5.22 -16.55 0.63
N SER A 111 4.36 -15.53 0.45
CA SER A 111 3.19 -15.59 -0.42
C SER A 111 2.85 -14.19 -0.94
N GLY A 112 2.50 -14.10 -2.23
CA GLY A 112 2.00 -12.86 -2.84
C GLY A 112 0.53 -12.54 -2.52
N ASP A 113 -0.17 -13.40 -1.78
CA ASP A 113 -1.59 -13.19 -1.43
C ASP A 113 -1.75 -12.14 -0.31
N LEU A 114 -2.59 -11.13 -0.57
CA LEU A 114 -2.88 -10.02 0.35
C LEU A 114 -4.17 -10.21 1.16
N LYS A 115 -4.82 -11.39 1.13
CA LYS A 115 -6.02 -11.69 1.94
C LYS A 115 -5.87 -11.35 3.43
N TRP A 116 -4.67 -11.49 3.99
CA TRP A 116 -4.43 -11.14 5.38
C TRP A 116 -4.50 -9.62 5.62
N LEU A 117 -4.06 -8.81 4.66
CA LEU A 117 -4.10 -7.35 4.71
C LEU A 117 -5.52 -6.86 4.46
N GLN A 118 -6.24 -7.51 3.54
CA GLN A 118 -7.67 -7.27 3.32
C GLN A 118 -8.48 -7.52 4.59
N LYS A 119 -8.24 -8.64 5.29
CA LYS A 119 -8.88 -8.92 6.59
C LYS A 119 -8.56 -7.86 7.64
N LEU A 120 -7.30 -7.39 7.69
CA LEU A 120 -6.90 -6.32 8.59
C LEU A 120 -7.66 -5.03 8.27
N ALA A 121 -7.77 -4.66 6.99
CA ALA A 121 -8.49 -3.47 6.55
C ALA A 121 -9.98 -3.54 6.93
N LEU A 122 -10.65 -4.65 6.61
CA LEU A 122 -12.06 -4.87 6.94
C LEU A 122 -12.36 -4.89 8.45
N ALA A 123 -11.40 -5.31 9.27
CA ALA A 123 -11.54 -5.28 10.72
C ALA A 123 -11.30 -3.88 11.33
N SER A 124 -10.48 -3.06 10.67
CA SER A 124 -10.02 -1.78 11.21
C SER A 124 -10.81 -0.58 10.69
N PHE A 125 -11.44 -0.72 9.52
CA PHE A 125 -12.12 0.37 8.83
C PHE A 125 -13.52 -0.02 8.42
N LYS A 126 -14.46 0.91 8.64
CA LYS A 126 -15.76 0.84 7.98
C LYS A 126 -15.56 1.20 6.49
N PRO A 127 -16.30 0.58 5.56
CA PRO A 127 -16.26 0.97 4.15
C PRO A 127 -16.50 2.48 4.01
N ALA A 128 -15.77 3.11 3.09
CA ALA A 128 -15.96 4.52 2.82
C ALA A 128 -17.41 4.76 2.37
N GLN A 129 -18.07 5.74 2.99
CA GLN A 129 -19.43 6.11 2.63
C GLN A 129 -19.37 7.24 1.61
N THR A 130 -20.04 7.07 0.47
CA THR A 130 -20.26 8.16 -0.48
C THR A 130 -21.06 9.26 0.22
N VAL A 131 -20.45 10.42 0.46
CA VAL A 131 -21.20 11.60 0.91
C VAL A 131 -21.98 12.13 -0.28
N ALA A 132 -23.23 11.69 -0.42
CA ALA A 132 -24.17 12.31 -1.35
C ALA A 132 -24.51 13.71 -0.82
N PHE A 133 -23.95 14.75 -1.42
CA PHE A 133 -24.46 16.11 -1.19
C PHE A 133 -25.86 16.17 -1.81
N PRO A 134 -26.92 16.50 -1.04
CA PRO A 134 -28.19 16.84 -1.64
C PRO A 134 -27.98 18.09 -2.50
N LEU A 135 -28.36 17.99 -3.78
CA LEU A 135 -28.39 19.08 -4.74
C LEU A 135 -29.43 20.15 -4.33
#